data_AF-X1N6E0-F1
#
_entry.id   AF-X1N6E0-F1
#
_cell.length_a   1.000
_cell.length_b   1.000
_cell.length_c   1.000
_cell.angle_alpha   90.00
_cell.angle_beta   90.00
_cell.angle_gamma   90.00
#
_symmetry.space_group_name_H-M   'P 1'
#
loop_
_entity.id
_entity.type
_entity.pdbx_description
1 polymer ?
#
loop_
_entity_poly.entity_id
_entity_poly.type
_entity_poly.pdbx_seq_one_letter_code
_entity_poly.pdbx_strand_id
1 'polypeptide(L)'
;MSGTMDWNAMYAAETDAGEYLSPIDPDTHPEHPRWAAANGGGPACWDMDWSFGSEVVPLAFPGFDVEITEAEGVYTVTLTPAAGDNPPGPVVNEDTGESYGTIQPAIDAANPGDTILVYPGEYVIDEPEIDEAWIIIDIEGLTVEALNPAAALGNPFEPSEASIIVVHDNEVDDVINIAADGVTFDGFTVRGAYYGVNIYDWGDEDEVYSDCIITNNYITGSMYDGIWVEGVGHTISDNIITGSGEG
;
A
#
# COMPACT_ATOMS: atom_id res chain seq x y z
N MET A 1 -4.93 -25.13 -14.72
CA MET A 1 -4.74 -24.78 -13.30
C MET A 1 -5.80 -23.75 -13.02
N SER A 2 -6.50 -23.81 -11.88
CA SER A 2 -7.58 -22.86 -11.57
C SER A 2 -7.28 -22.31 -10.19
N GLY A 3 -6.57 -21.20 -10.15
CA GLY A 3 -6.19 -20.53 -8.92
C GLY A 3 -7.29 -19.62 -8.40
N THR A 4 -7.52 -19.61 -7.09
CA THR A 4 -8.26 -18.51 -6.45
C THR A 4 -7.28 -17.35 -6.24
N MET A 5 -7.54 -16.20 -6.86
CA MET A 5 -6.70 -15.01 -6.71
C MET A 5 -6.91 -14.40 -5.32
N ASP A 6 -5.82 -14.28 -4.55
CA ASP A 6 -5.83 -13.60 -3.26
C ASP A 6 -5.62 -12.11 -3.45
N TRP A 7 -6.72 -11.35 -3.44
CA TRP A 7 -6.71 -9.90 -3.64
C TRP A 7 -6.19 -9.12 -2.43
N ASN A 8 -6.00 -9.77 -1.26
CA ASN A 8 -5.50 -9.09 -0.07
C ASN A 8 -3.98 -8.83 -0.15
N ALA A 9 -3.26 -9.55 -1.01
CA ALA A 9 -1.80 -9.47 -1.13
C ALA A 9 -1.32 -8.50 -2.23
N MET A 10 -2.22 -7.80 -2.93
CA MET A 10 -1.92 -6.86 -4.04
C MET A 10 -1.05 -7.40 -5.19
N TYR A 11 -0.78 -8.70 -5.21
CA TYR A 11 -0.21 -9.44 -6.33
C TYR A 11 -1.10 -10.61 -6.70
N ALA A 12 -1.21 -10.86 -8.00
CA ALA A 12 -1.80 -12.08 -8.53
C ALA A 12 -0.94 -13.30 -8.12
N ALA A 13 -1.24 -13.92 -6.99
CA ALA A 13 -0.58 -15.15 -6.53
C ALA A 13 -1.50 -16.37 -6.68
N GLU A 14 -0.98 -17.44 -7.29
CA GLU A 14 -1.65 -18.76 -7.32
C GLU A 14 -1.42 -19.45 -5.97
N THR A 15 -2.46 -19.58 -5.14
CA THR A 15 -2.36 -20.13 -3.77
C THR A 15 -2.83 -21.57 -3.64
N ASP A 16 -3.28 -22.19 -4.73
CA ASP A 16 -3.71 -23.59 -4.74
C ASP A 16 -2.84 -24.47 -5.64
N ALA A 17 -2.86 -25.77 -5.35
CA ALA A 17 -2.32 -26.80 -6.24
C ALA A 17 -3.51 -27.39 -6.99
N GLY A 18 -3.73 -26.96 -8.24
CA GLY A 18 -4.89 -27.38 -9.03
C GLY A 18 -5.14 -28.89 -9.02
N GLU A 19 -6.31 -29.30 -8.51
CA GLU A 19 -6.71 -30.71 -8.44
C GLU A 19 -7.56 -31.11 -9.67
N TYR A 20 -7.14 -32.17 -10.36
CA TYR A 20 -7.83 -32.66 -11.55
C TYR A 20 -9.05 -33.53 -11.20
N LEU A 21 -10.22 -33.19 -11.76
CA LEU A 21 -11.42 -34.00 -11.58
C LEU A 21 -11.37 -35.28 -12.43
N SER A 22 -11.51 -36.41 -11.75
CA SER A 22 -11.61 -37.78 -12.27
C SER A 22 -13.02 -38.32 -11.92
N PRO A 23 -13.64 -39.27 -12.68
CA PRO A 23 -13.16 -40.01 -13.84
C PRO A 23 -14.15 -40.04 -15.06
N ILE A 24 -13.66 -40.42 -16.24
CA ILE A 24 -14.40 -40.92 -17.44
C ILE A 24 -14.89 -39.89 -18.48
N ASP A 25 -14.17 -39.83 -19.61
CA ASP A 25 -14.74 -39.77 -20.97
C ASP A 25 -13.75 -40.36 -22.02
N PRO A 26 -14.13 -41.41 -22.78
CA PRO A 26 -13.29 -42.05 -23.79
C PRO A 26 -13.09 -41.27 -25.10
N ASP A 27 -13.79 -40.16 -25.34
CA ASP A 27 -13.61 -39.33 -26.55
C ASP A 27 -12.69 -38.11 -26.33
N THR A 28 -11.78 -38.21 -25.37
CA THR A 28 -10.82 -37.16 -25.05
C THR A 28 -9.58 -37.25 -25.95
N HIS A 29 -9.32 -36.17 -26.70
CA HIS A 29 -8.09 -36.02 -27.47
C HIS A 29 -6.91 -36.20 -26.50
N PRO A 30 -5.87 -37.01 -26.82
CA PRO A 30 -4.78 -37.36 -25.88
C PRO A 30 -3.97 -36.18 -25.33
N GLU A 31 -4.25 -34.97 -25.82
CA GLU A 31 -3.43 -33.80 -25.57
C GLU A 31 -4.14 -32.88 -24.57
N HIS A 32 -5.47 -32.63 -24.66
CA HIS A 32 -6.14 -31.72 -23.71
C HIS A 32 -7.67 -31.96 -23.55
N PRO A 33 -8.13 -32.63 -22.47
CA PRO A 33 -9.56 -32.66 -22.13
C PRO A 33 -9.91 -31.93 -20.82
N ARG A 34 -10.72 -30.86 -20.95
CA ARG A 34 -11.67 -30.29 -19.96
C ARG A 34 -11.11 -29.81 -18.60
N TRP A 35 -10.65 -28.56 -18.37
CA TRP A 35 -10.51 -28.04 -16.98
C TRP A 35 -10.46 -26.49 -16.81
N ALA A 36 -11.61 -25.83 -16.89
CA ALA A 36 -12.07 -24.92 -15.83
C ALA A 36 -13.58 -24.74 -15.96
N ALA A 37 -14.33 -25.20 -14.97
CA ALA A 37 -15.75 -24.94 -14.89
C ALA A 37 -16.07 -24.71 -13.42
N ALA A 38 -15.54 -23.64 -12.85
CA ALA A 38 -16.06 -23.08 -11.59
C ALA A 38 -15.50 -21.72 -11.17
N ASN A 39 -14.26 -21.32 -11.50
CA ASN A 39 -13.57 -20.31 -10.68
C ASN A 39 -12.96 -19.15 -11.51
N GLY A 40 -13.83 -18.23 -11.95
CA GLY A 40 -13.39 -16.98 -12.59
C GLY A 40 -14.51 -16.00 -13.01
N GLY A 41 -15.77 -16.27 -12.68
CA GLY A 41 -16.93 -15.59 -13.29
C GLY A 41 -17.46 -14.33 -12.60
N GLY A 42 -16.61 -13.51 -11.98
CA GLY A 42 -17.02 -12.20 -11.46
C GLY A 42 -17.07 -11.13 -12.57
N PRO A 43 -17.90 -10.07 -12.46
CA PRO A 43 -17.95 -8.98 -13.45
C PRO A 43 -16.61 -8.25 -13.69
N ALA A 44 -15.61 -8.46 -12.83
CA ALA A 44 -14.30 -7.82 -12.85
C ALA A 44 -13.14 -8.75 -13.27
N CYS A 45 -13.45 -9.97 -13.72
CA CYS A 45 -12.44 -11.00 -13.97
C CYS A 45 -12.58 -11.56 -15.40
N TRP A 46 -11.44 -11.73 -16.09
CA TRP A 46 -11.37 -12.54 -17.32
C TRP A 46 -10.55 -13.79 -17.02
N ASP A 47 -11.15 -14.96 -17.25
CA ASP A 47 -10.55 -16.28 -17.05
C ASP A 47 -10.00 -16.79 -18.40
N MET A 48 -8.69 -17.03 -18.46
CA MET A 48 -8.03 -17.59 -19.64
C MET A 48 -7.69 -19.07 -19.39
N ASP A 49 -8.53 -19.95 -19.92
CA ASP A 49 -8.28 -21.39 -19.90
C ASP A 49 -7.21 -21.79 -20.93
N TRP A 50 -5.93 -21.74 -20.55
CA TRP A 50 -4.88 -22.43 -21.31
C TRP A 50 -4.39 -23.68 -20.58
N SER A 51 -4.02 -24.69 -21.37
CA SER A 51 -3.55 -26.00 -20.89
C SER A 51 -2.26 -25.97 -20.06
N PHE A 52 -1.66 -24.79 -19.87
CA PHE A 52 -0.43 -24.58 -19.11
C PHE A 52 -0.49 -23.44 -18.07
N GLY A 53 -1.67 -22.85 -17.82
CA GLY A 53 -1.82 -21.78 -16.82
C GLY A 53 -3.04 -20.91 -17.13
N SER A 54 -3.72 -20.45 -16.08
CA SER A 54 -4.76 -19.42 -16.16
C SER A 54 -4.20 -18.16 -15.51
N GLU A 55 -3.93 -17.12 -16.31
CA GLU A 55 -3.67 -15.78 -15.76
C GLU A 55 -4.98 -14.99 -15.72
N VAL A 56 -5.37 -14.53 -14.53
CA VAL A 56 -6.47 -13.57 -14.38
C VAL A 56 -5.92 -12.18 -14.70
N VAL A 57 -6.50 -11.54 -15.71
CA VAL A 57 -6.23 -10.13 -16.00
C VAL A 57 -7.34 -9.30 -15.33
N PRO A 58 -7.03 -8.46 -14.33
CA PRO A 58 -8.03 -7.58 -13.75
C PRO A 58 -8.54 -6.61 -14.83
N LEU A 59 -9.86 -6.57 -15.04
CA LEU A 59 -10.49 -5.72 -16.05
C LEU A 59 -10.57 -4.24 -15.63
N ALA A 60 -10.26 -3.96 -14.37
CA ALA A 60 -10.08 -2.62 -13.81
C ALA A 60 -9.15 -2.74 -12.60
N PHE A 61 -8.11 -1.91 -12.54
CA PHE A 61 -7.30 -1.72 -11.34
C PHE A 61 -7.20 -0.22 -11.07
N PRO A 62 -7.39 0.24 -9.82
CA PRO A 62 -7.12 1.63 -9.46
C PRO A 62 -5.68 2.02 -9.85
N GLY A 63 -5.51 2.85 -10.87
CA GLY A 63 -4.21 3.37 -11.31
C GLY A 63 -3.76 2.92 -12.69
N PHE A 64 -4.47 1.98 -13.31
CA PHE A 64 -4.25 1.60 -14.69
C PHE A 64 -5.56 1.54 -15.48
N ASP A 65 -5.58 2.23 -16.61
CA ASP A 65 -6.50 1.95 -17.70
C ASP A 65 -6.07 0.64 -18.37
N VAL A 66 -6.93 -0.36 -18.30
CA VAL A 66 -6.70 -1.69 -18.90
C VAL A 66 -7.38 -1.73 -20.27
N GLU A 67 -6.58 -1.83 -21.33
CA GLU A 67 -7.07 -2.05 -22.69
C GLU A 67 -6.72 -3.47 -23.15
N ILE A 68 -7.70 -4.20 -23.67
CA ILE A 68 -7.51 -5.53 -24.27
C ILE A 68 -7.85 -5.44 -25.75
N THR A 69 -6.89 -5.75 -26.62
CA THR A 69 -7.10 -5.83 -28.08
C THR A 69 -6.90 -7.26 -28.57
N GLU A 70 -7.77 -7.71 -29.49
CA GLU A 70 -7.69 -9.04 -30.12
C GLU A 70 -7.33 -8.89 -31.60
N ALA A 71 -6.31 -9.62 -32.04
CA ALA A 71 -5.93 -9.71 -33.44
C ALA A 71 -5.47 -11.13 -33.78
N GLU A 72 -6.19 -11.78 -34.69
CA GLU A 72 -5.88 -13.13 -35.18
C GLU A 72 -5.81 -14.20 -34.06
N GLY A 73 -6.65 -14.07 -33.04
CA GLY A 73 -6.64 -14.98 -31.88
C GLY A 73 -5.51 -14.72 -30.88
N VAL A 74 -4.76 -13.62 -31.05
CA VAL A 74 -3.79 -13.12 -30.07
C VAL A 74 -4.42 -11.95 -29.31
N TYR A 75 -4.43 -12.05 -27.98
CA TYR A 75 -4.85 -10.97 -27.10
C TYR A 75 -3.62 -10.16 -26.67
N THR A 76 -3.70 -8.84 -26.79
CA THR A 76 -2.72 -7.89 -26.22
C THR A 76 -3.40 -7.13 -25.10
N VAL A 77 -2.84 -7.20 -23.91
CA VAL A 77 -3.26 -6.41 -22.75
C VAL A 77 -2.30 -5.24 -22.61
N THR A 78 -2.82 -4.02 -22.67
CA THR A 78 -2.11 -2.79 -22.40
C THR A 78 -2.57 -2.25 -21.06
N LEU A 79 -1.64 -2.08 -20.13
CA LEU A 79 -1.87 -1.37 -18.87
C LEU A 79 -1.30 0.03 -19.04
N THR A 80 -2.16 1.04 -19.14
CA THR A 80 -1.76 2.44 -19.22
C THR A 80 -1.96 3.07 -17.84
N PRO A 81 -0.96 3.68 -17.20
CA PRO A 81 -1.20 4.43 -15.97
C PRO A 81 -2.36 5.42 -16.18
N ALA A 82 -3.33 5.44 -15.27
CA ALA A 82 -4.46 6.36 -15.37
C ALA A 82 -3.93 7.79 -15.43
N ALA A 83 -4.44 8.60 -16.36
CA ALA A 83 -3.96 9.98 -16.50
C ALA A 83 -4.54 10.89 -15.40
N GLY A 84 -3.68 11.72 -14.79
CA GLY A 84 -4.06 12.73 -13.79
C GLY A 84 -2.89 13.02 -12.85
N ASP A 85 -2.94 14.16 -12.15
CA ASP A 85 -1.95 14.48 -11.11
C ASP A 85 -2.08 13.54 -9.89
N ASN A 86 -3.17 12.77 -9.82
CA ASN A 86 -3.48 11.85 -8.75
C ASN A 86 -4.22 10.62 -9.30
N PRO A 87 -3.53 9.70 -10.00
CA PRO A 87 -4.16 8.50 -10.52
C PRO A 87 -4.74 7.68 -9.35
N PRO A 88 -5.86 6.95 -9.55
CA PRO A 88 -6.32 5.96 -8.57
C PRO A 88 -5.18 5.00 -8.19
N GLY A 89 -5.21 4.38 -7.01
CA GLY A 89 -4.06 3.58 -6.59
C GLY A 89 -4.23 2.84 -5.27
N PRO A 90 -3.13 2.32 -4.70
CA PRO A 90 -3.15 1.48 -3.51
C PRO A 90 -3.35 2.25 -2.19
N VAL A 91 -3.61 3.56 -2.25
CA VAL A 91 -3.95 4.38 -1.09
C VAL A 91 -5.42 4.73 -1.21
N VAL A 92 -6.23 4.43 -0.19
CA VAL A 92 -7.69 4.58 -0.24
C VAL A 92 -8.15 5.40 0.95
N ASN A 93 -8.97 6.42 0.71
CA ASN A 93 -9.75 7.03 1.79
C ASN A 93 -11.00 6.15 1.99
N GLU A 94 -11.10 5.46 3.13
CA GLU A 94 -12.19 4.50 3.38
C GLU A 94 -13.56 5.18 3.52
N ASP A 95 -13.58 6.41 4.01
CA ASP A 95 -14.81 7.17 4.24
C ASP A 95 -15.43 7.69 2.94
N THR A 96 -14.60 8.07 1.97
CA THR A 96 -15.05 8.58 0.67
C THR A 96 -15.08 7.51 -0.43
N GLY A 97 -14.28 6.45 -0.28
CA GLY A 97 -14.03 5.43 -1.29
C GLY A 97 -13.16 5.91 -2.45
N GLU A 98 -12.57 7.11 -2.36
CA GLU A 98 -11.59 7.61 -3.32
C GLU A 98 -10.25 6.89 -3.14
N SER A 99 -9.48 6.79 -4.23
CA SER A 99 -8.17 6.13 -4.20
C SER A 99 -7.14 6.94 -4.95
N TYR A 100 -5.89 6.75 -4.57
CA TYR A 100 -4.77 7.61 -4.90
C TYR A 100 -3.50 6.79 -5.12
N GLY A 101 -2.64 7.27 -6.00
CA GLY A 101 -1.37 6.61 -6.34
C GLY A 101 -0.34 6.70 -5.22
N THR A 102 -0.41 7.75 -4.41
CA THR A 102 0.55 8.05 -3.33
C THR A 102 -0.17 8.56 -2.07
N ILE A 103 0.56 8.62 -0.96
CA ILE A 103 0.01 8.92 0.37
C ILE A 103 -0.39 10.39 0.51
N GLN A 104 0.49 11.34 0.15
CA GLN A 104 0.23 12.77 0.37
C GLN A 104 -1.05 13.26 -0.32
N PRO A 105 -1.33 12.95 -1.59
CA PRO A 105 -2.56 13.40 -2.23
C PRO A 105 -3.84 12.80 -1.62
N ALA A 106 -3.74 11.67 -0.92
CA ALA A 106 -4.85 11.10 -0.17
C ALA A 106 -5.10 11.89 1.13
N ILE A 107 -4.03 12.30 1.80
CA ILE A 107 -4.09 13.19 2.96
C ILE A 107 -4.68 14.54 2.54
N ASP A 108 -4.13 15.18 1.50
CA ASP A 108 -4.57 16.51 1.01
C ASP A 108 -6.08 16.58 0.67
N ALA A 109 -6.67 15.44 0.28
CA ALA A 109 -8.08 15.32 -0.08
C ALA A 109 -9.00 14.92 1.08
N ALA A 110 -8.45 14.51 2.22
CA ALA A 110 -9.21 14.00 3.35
C ALA A 110 -9.93 15.10 4.13
N ASN A 111 -10.94 14.70 4.90
CA ASN A 111 -11.61 15.54 5.88
C ASN A 111 -11.14 15.17 7.31
N PRO A 112 -11.30 16.08 8.28
CA PRO A 112 -11.06 15.76 9.69
C PRO A 112 -11.80 14.50 10.15
N GLY A 113 -11.06 13.55 10.72
CA GLY A 113 -11.58 12.27 11.18
C GLY A 113 -11.66 11.14 10.13
N ASP A 114 -11.28 11.39 8.87
CA ASP A 114 -11.24 10.35 7.84
C ASP A 114 -10.13 9.31 8.13
N THR A 115 -10.26 8.14 7.49
CA THR A 115 -9.28 7.05 7.53
C THR A 115 -8.68 6.82 6.15
N ILE A 116 -7.36 6.97 6.04
CA ILE A 116 -6.55 6.63 4.89
C ILE A 116 -5.91 5.26 5.09
N LEU A 117 -6.37 4.27 4.32
CA LEU A 117 -5.84 2.92 4.29
C LEU A 117 -4.77 2.80 3.18
N VAL A 118 -3.57 2.40 3.57
CA VAL A 118 -2.43 2.18 2.67
C VAL A 118 -2.17 0.69 2.54
N TYR A 119 -2.24 0.17 1.31
CA TYR A 119 -2.01 -1.24 1.05
C TYR A 119 -0.49 -1.59 0.99
N PRO A 120 -0.11 -2.88 0.99
CA PRO A 120 1.29 -3.29 0.92
C PRO A 120 2.00 -2.80 -0.35
N GLY A 121 3.18 -2.21 -0.20
CA GLY A 121 3.93 -1.71 -1.33
C GLY A 121 5.12 -0.88 -0.89
N GLU A 122 5.99 -0.56 -1.84
CA GLU A 122 7.09 0.37 -1.61
C GLU A 122 6.72 1.76 -2.13
N TYR A 123 6.53 2.68 -1.19
CA TYR A 123 6.21 4.08 -1.42
C TYR A 123 7.52 4.86 -1.34
N VAL A 124 8.21 4.89 -2.47
CA VAL A 124 9.42 5.69 -2.63
C VAL A 124 9.01 7.15 -2.73
N ILE A 125 9.54 7.95 -1.83
CA ILE A 125 9.39 9.38 -1.90
C ILE A 125 10.67 9.90 -2.55
N ASP A 126 10.50 10.61 -3.66
CA ASP A 126 11.59 11.29 -4.34
C ASP A 126 11.48 12.79 -4.00
N GLU A 127 12.64 13.42 -3.77
CA GLU A 127 12.88 14.82 -3.37
C GLU A 127 11.68 15.79 -3.50
N PRO A 128 11.20 16.43 -2.41
CA PRO A 128 10.26 17.52 -2.54
C PRO A 128 10.98 18.76 -3.10
N GLU A 129 10.25 19.55 -3.87
CA GLU A 129 10.69 20.87 -4.32
C GLU A 129 10.67 21.91 -3.16
N ILE A 130 10.32 21.50 -1.93
CA ILE A 130 10.04 22.34 -0.75
C ILE A 130 10.50 21.68 0.57
N ASP A 131 11.17 22.48 1.41
CA ASP A 131 12.16 22.12 2.44
C ASP A 131 11.66 21.56 3.80
N GLU A 132 10.42 21.06 3.95
CA GLU A 132 9.85 20.90 5.32
C GLU A 132 9.59 19.45 5.76
N ALA A 133 8.86 18.63 4.99
CA ALA A 133 8.70 17.20 5.25
C ALA A 133 8.15 16.49 4.01
N TRP A 134 8.27 15.17 3.98
CA TRP A 134 7.94 14.36 2.80
C TRP A 134 6.49 13.88 2.79
N ILE A 135 5.96 13.57 3.98
CA ILE A 135 4.54 13.38 4.22
C ILE A 135 4.16 14.28 5.39
N ILE A 136 3.20 15.18 5.16
CA ILE A 136 2.67 16.10 6.16
C ILE A 136 1.22 15.68 6.45
N ILE A 137 0.93 15.39 7.71
CA ILE A 137 -0.39 15.06 8.21
C ILE A 137 -0.90 16.25 9.04
N ASP A 138 -1.57 17.19 8.38
CA ASP A 138 -2.06 18.47 8.93
C ASP A 138 -3.58 18.51 9.13
N ILE A 139 -4.22 17.33 9.13
CA ILE A 139 -5.66 17.18 9.29
C ILE A 139 -6.00 16.61 10.67
N GLU A 140 -6.71 17.39 11.47
CA GLU A 140 -7.14 17.02 12.81
C GLU A 140 -7.92 15.70 12.81
N GLY A 141 -7.52 14.77 13.69
CA GLY A 141 -8.18 13.48 13.87
C GLY A 141 -8.01 12.49 12.71
N LEU A 142 -7.17 12.78 11.71
CA LEU A 142 -6.95 11.87 10.58
C LEU A 142 -6.30 10.56 11.05
N THR A 143 -6.77 9.44 10.54
CA THR A 143 -6.10 8.14 10.68
C THR A 143 -5.39 7.78 9.39
N VAL A 144 -4.09 7.49 9.45
CA VAL A 144 -3.31 6.92 8.35
C VAL A 144 -2.83 5.55 8.83
N GLU A 145 -3.33 4.49 8.20
CA GLU A 145 -3.14 3.10 8.64
C GLU A 145 -2.63 2.23 7.48
N ALA A 146 -1.58 1.46 7.74
CA ALA A 146 -1.15 0.39 6.86
C ALA A 146 -2.05 -0.84 7.03
N LEU A 147 -2.45 -1.46 5.92
CA LEU A 147 -3.34 -2.63 5.93
C LEU A 147 -2.83 -3.78 6.81
N ASN A 148 -1.51 -3.97 6.84
CA ASN A 148 -0.86 -5.00 7.63
C ASN A 148 0.17 -4.35 8.57
N PRO A 149 -0.07 -4.35 9.89
CA PRO A 149 0.82 -3.66 10.83
C PRO A 149 2.24 -4.21 10.83
N ALA A 150 3.20 -3.38 10.43
CA ALA A 150 4.60 -3.76 10.22
C ALA A 150 5.26 -4.37 11.45
N ALA A 151 4.97 -3.86 12.66
CA ALA A 151 5.52 -4.40 13.90
C ALA A 151 5.10 -5.85 14.20
N ALA A 152 4.01 -6.32 13.58
CA ALA A 152 3.52 -7.70 13.72
C ALA A 152 4.01 -8.64 12.61
N LEU A 153 4.65 -8.12 11.56
CA LEU A 153 5.07 -8.90 10.40
C LEU A 153 6.32 -9.74 10.69
N GLY A 154 6.38 -10.93 10.06
CA GLY A 154 7.57 -11.78 10.08
C GLY A 154 8.74 -11.16 9.29
N ASN A 155 8.42 -10.40 8.23
CA ASN A 155 9.36 -9.60 7.47
C ASN A 155 8.76 -8.21 7.16
N PRO A 156 9.09 -7.16 7.92
CA PRO A 156 8.56 -5.81 7.70
C PRO A 156 9.11 -5.14 6.43
N PHE A 157 10.02 -5.79 5.70
CA PHE A 157 10.62 -5.28 4.46
C PHE A 157 10.11 -5.98 3.20
N GLU A 158 9.12 -6.85 3.32
CA GLU A 158 8.51 -7.51 2.16
C GLU A 158 7.39 -6.62 1.59
N PRO A 159 7.58 -5.98 0.41
CA PRO A 159 6.60 -5.05 -0.15
C PRO A 159 5.28 -5.72 -0.55
N SER A 160 5.23 -7.05 -0.67
CA SER A 160 3.95 -7.77 -0.84
C SER A 160 3.15 -7.95 0.46
N GLU A 161 3.77 -7.68 1.62
CA GLU A 161 3.13 -7.84 2.94
C GLU A 161 3.04 -6.51 3.70
N ALA A 162 4.03 -5.64 3.58
CA ALA A 162 4.18 -4.40 4.34
C ALA A 162 3.95 -3.14 3.48
N SER A 163 3.41 -2.08 4.09
CA SER A 163 3.42 -0.73 3.52
C SER A 163 4.72 -0.04 3.94
N ILE A 164 5.64 0.10 2.99
CA ILE A 164 7.02 0.54 3.23
C ILE A 164 7.20 1.94 2.67
N ILE A 165 7.48 2.90 3.55
CA ILE A 165 7.83 4.26 3.19
C ILE A 165 9.36 4.36 3.13
N VAL A 166 9.89 4.73 1.97
CA VAL A 166 11.32 4.70 1.69
C VAL A 166 11.80 6.06 1.25
N VAL A 167 12.89 6.49 1.88
CA VAL A 167 13.54 7.76 1.59
C VAL A 167 14.84 7.55 0.85
N HIS A 168 14.94 8.12 -0.35
CA HIS A 168 16.07 7.92 -1.26
C HIS A 168 17.26 8.84 -0.98
N ASP A 169 17.05 9.97 -0.30
CA ASP A 169 18.12 10.88 0.08
C ASP A 169 18.07 11.16 1.58
N ASN A 170 19.21 11.00 2.24
CA ASN A 170 19.31 11.04 3.70
C ASN A 170 19.56 12.48 4.19
N GLU A 171 19.36 13.47 3.32
CA GLU A 171 19.63 14.89 3.57
C GLU A 171 18.37 15.69 3.96
N VAL A 172 17.19 15.05 3.99
CA VAL A 172 15.91 15.67 4.37
C VAL A 172 15.57 15.42 5.83
N ASP A 173 15.07 16.45 6.51
CA ASP A 173 14.86 16.50 7.96
C ASP A 173 13.82 15.47 8.46
N ASP A 174 12.64 15.34 7.84
CA ASP A 174 11.58 14.45 8.33
C ASP A 174 10.85 13.69 7.24
N VAL A 175 10.57 12.41 7.50
CA VAL A 175 9.81 11.55 6.58
C VAL A 175 8.32 11.72 6.79
N ILE A 176 7.88 11.57 8.04
CA ILE A 176 6.50 11.75 8.46
C ILE A 176 6.46 12.89 9.45
N ASN A 177 5.77 13.96 9.09
CA ASN A 177 5.45 15.06 10.00
C ASN A 177 3.97 15.06 10.35
N ILE A 178 3.66 14.92 11.65
CA ILE A 178 2.31 15.09 12.18
C ILE A 178 2.16 16.52 12.70
N ALA A 179 1.38 17.31 11.96
CA ALA A 179 1.13 18.73 12.18
C ALA A 179 -0.33 19.02 12.57
N ALA A 180 -0.99 18.09 13.27
CA ALA A 180 -2.35 18.26 13.76
C ALA A 180 -2.66 17.40 15.00
N ASP A 181 -3.66 17.82 15.78
CA ASP A 181 -4.14 17.11 16.96
C ASP A 181 -4.87 15.80 16.59
N GLY A 182 -4.80 14.81 17.50
CA GLY A 182 -5.63 13.60 17.43
C GLY A 182 -5.32 12.67 16.25
N VAL A 183 -4.22 12.88 15.54
CA VAL A 183 -3.81 12.05 14.39
C VAL A 183 -3.41 10.66 14.86
N THR A 184 -3.76 9.63 14.07
CA THR A 184 -3.27 8.26 14.25
C THR A 184 -2.39 7.85 13.07
N PHE A 185 -1.18 7.38 13.37
CA PHE A 185 -0.24 6.81 12.39
C PHE A 185 0.11 5.36 12.78
N ASP A 186 -0.42 4.41 12.02
CA ASP A 186 -0.45 2.99 12.40
C ASP A 186 0.16 2.07 11.33
N GLY A 187 1.08 1.20 11.75
CA GLY A 187 1.39 -0.02 11.01
C GLY A 187 2.44 0.09 9.90
N PHE A 188 3.13 1.21 9.72
CA PHE A 188 4.06 1.41 8.61
C PHE A 188 5.47 0.88 8.88
N THR A 189 6.15 0.43 7.83
CA THR A 189 7.61 0.36 7.82
C THR A 189 8.17 1.68 7.30
N VAL A 190 8.98 2.39 8.09
CA VAL A 190 9.63 3.65 7.69
C VAL A 190 11.14 3.47 7.68
N ARG A 191 11.81 3.82 6.57
CA ARG A 191 13.27 3.69 6.45
C ARG A 191 13.95 4.82 5.66
N GLY A 192 15.20 5.09 6.03
CA GLY A 192 16.07 6.05 5.34
C GLY A 192 15.89 7.51 5.79
N ALA A 193 15.26 7.70 6.94
CA ALA A 193 14.87 8.99 7.48
C ALA A 193 16.02 9.77 8.15
N TYR A 194 15.88 11.08 8.31
CA TYR A 194 16.64 11.81 9.33
C TYR A 194 15.91 11.71 10.70
N TYR A 195 14.65 12.14 10.78
CA TYR A 195 13.68 11.69 11.80
C TYR A 195 12.61 10.78 11.19
N GLY A 196 12.36 9.62 11.81
CA GLY A 196 11.43 8.61 11.28
C GLY A 196 9.98 9.10 11.25
N VAL A 197 9.45 9.42 12.43
CA VAL A 197 8.14 10.06 12.62
C VAL A 197 8.32 11.21 13.59
N ASN A 198 7.85 12.38 13.24
CA ASN A 198 7.84 13.55 14.11
C ASN A 198 6.40 13.97 14.45
N ILE A 199 6.23 14.61 15.60
CA ILE A 199 5.05 15.43 15.92
C ILE A 199 5.58 16.82 16.25
N TYR A 200 5.76 17.65 15.23
CA TYR A 200 6.34 18.98 15.36
C TYR A 200 6.14 19.82 14.09
N ASP A 201 5.76 21.10 14.23
CA ASP A 201 5.72 22.02 13.09
C ASP A 201 6.98 22.90 13.07
N TRP A 202 7.79 22.71 12.02
CA TRP A 202 8.97 23.54 11.78
C TRP A 202 8.64 24.94 11.29
N GLY A 203 7.44 25.15 10.75
CA GLY A 203 6.92 26.45 10.34
C GLY A 203 6.48 27.33 11.51
N ASP A 204 6.07 26.73 12.63
CA ASP A 204 5.63 27.43 13.84
C ASP A 204 6.09 26.69 15.12
N GLU A 205 7.30 27.00 15.59
CA GLU A 205 7.89 26.39 16.81
C GLU A 205 7.06 26.64 18.10
N ASP A 206 6.07 27.55 18.07
CA ASP A 206 5.16 27.80 19.19
C ASP A 206 3.90 26.91 19.12
N GLU A 207 3.65 26.24 18.01
CA GLU A 207 2.53 25.34 17.81
C GLU A 207 2.86 23.92 18.31
N VAL A 208 1.97 23.38 19.14
CA VAL A 208 2.19 22.12 19.84
C VAL A 208 0.95 21.26 19.69
N TYR A 209 1.13 20.07 19.12
CA TYR A 209 0.06 19.12 18.88
C TYR A 209 -0.12 18.17 20.07
N SER A 210 -1.27 17.53 20.12
CA SER A 210 -1.71 16.75 21.27
C SER A 210 -2.56 15.55 20.89
N ASP A 211 -2.61 14.59 21.80
CA ASP A 211 -3.49 13.41 21.70
C ASP A 211 -3.28 12.52 20.45
N CYS A 212 -2.12 12.61 19.78
CA CYS A 212 -1.79 11.76 18.64
C CYS A 212 -1.39 10.33 19.06
N ILE A 213 -1.58 9.37 18.17
CA ILE A 213 -1.27 7.95 18.37
C ILE A 213 -0.27 7.51 17.30
N ILE A 214 0.89 7.00 17.72
CA ILE A 214 1.87 6.37 16.83
C ILE A 214 2.01 4.92 17.27
N THR A 215 1.57 3.97 16.44
CA THR A 215 1.51 2.56 16.87
C THR A 215 1.79 1.53 15.78
N ASN A 216 2.23 0.34 16.19
CA ASN A 216 2.57 -0.81 15.33
C ASN A 216 3.54 -0.52 14.16
N ASN A 217 4.33 0.55 14.25
CA ASN A 217 5.27 0.91 13.20
C ASN A 217 6.60 0.16 13.35
N TYR A 218 7.26 -0.13 12.23
CA TYR A 218 8.65 -0.58 12.17
C TYR A 218 9.51 0.55 11.61
N ILE A 219 10.27 1.24 12.47
CA ILE A 219 11.06 2.40 12.08
C ILE A 219 12.54 2.03 12.13
N THR A 220 13.26 2.27 11.03
CA THR A 220 14.67 1.89 10.95
C THR A 220 15.55 2.82 10.14
N GLY A 221 16.82 2.90 10.56
CA GLY A 221 17.81 3.66 9.80
C GLY A 221 17.54 5.15 9.80
N SER A 222 16.91 5.68 10.85
CA SER A 222 16.80 7.12 11.06
C SER A 222 18.16 7.69 11.50
N MET A 223 18.60 8.83 10.97
CA MET A 223 19.88 9.42 11.39
C MET A 223 19.86 9.92 12.84
N TYR A 224 18.75 10.54 13.26
CA TYR A 224 18.51 11.02 14.62
C TYR A 224 17.49 10.11 15.30
N ASP A 225 16.29 10.61 15.59
CA ASP A 225 15.29 9.85 16.32
C ASP A 225 14.46 8.95 15.41
N GLY A 226 14.14 7.76 15.90
CA GLY A 226 13.09 6.95 15.29
C GLY A 226 11.73 7.65 15.37
N ILE A 227 11.37 8.09 16.58
CA ILE A 227 10.16 8.87 16.84
C ILE A 227 10.55 10.06 17.72
N TRP A 228 10.28 11.28 17.26
CA TRP A 228 10.41 12.49 18.05
C TRP A 228 9.04 13.13 18.26
N VAL A 229 8.71 13.49 19.49
CA VAL A 229 7.42 14.09 19.82
C VAL A 229 7.60 15.30 20.71
N GLU A 230 6.86 16.36 20.41
CA GLU A 230 6.57 17.44 21.33
C GLU A 230 5.09 17.42 21.71
N GLY A 231 4.72 18.14 22.77
CA GLY A 231 3.34 18.22 23.23
C GLY A 231 2.93 17.21 24.30
N VAL A 232 1.62 16.96 24.39
CA VAL A 232 1.00 16.23 25.50
C VAL A 232 -0.10 15.29 25.03
N GLY A 233 -0.32 14.21 25.80
CA GLY A 233 -1.43 13.28 25.54
C GLY A 233 -1.14 12.21 24.49
N HIS A 234 0.05 12.23 23.87
CA HIS A 234 0.41 11.23 22.86
C HIS A 234 0.49 9.81 23.42
N THR A 235 0.09 8.85 22.59
CA THR A 235 0.26 7.43 22.84
C THR A 235 1.24 6.85 21.83
N ILE A 236 2.40 6.40 22.32
CA ILE A 236 3.43 5.74 21.51
C ILE A 236 3.51 4.29 22.00
N SER A 237 3.01 3.34 21.22
CA SER A 237 2.89 1.94 21.64
C SER A 237 3.18 0.96 20.52
N ASP A 238 3.72 -0.20 20.86
CA ASP A 238 3.88 -1.33 19.93
C ASP A 238 4.71 -1.03 18.67
N ASN A 239 5.53 0.03 18.72
CA ASN A 239 6.49 0.36 17.67
C ASN A 239 7.81 -0.42 17.89
N ILE A 240 8.44 -0.81 16.78
CA ILE A 240 9.77 -1.40 16.75
C ILE A 240 10.72 -0.37 16.12
N ILE A 241 11.61 0.20 16.93
CA ILE A 241 12.61 1.19 16.48
C ILE A 241 13.99 0.53 16.51
N THR A 242 14.67 0.47 15.37
CA THR A 242 15.99 -0.18 15.26
C THR A 242 16.94 0.59 14.35
N GLY A 243 18.24 0.60 14.68
CA GLY A 243 19.23 1.21 13.78
C GLY A 243 19.07 2.73 13.59
N SER A 244 18.36 3.40 14.50
CA SER A 244 18.27 4.87 14.57
C SER A 244 19.35 5.44 15.50
N GLY A 245 19.75 6.70 15.31
CA GLY A 245 20.77 7.38 16.12
C GLY A 245 20.37 7.51 17.60
N GLU A 246 19.13 7.89 17.83
CA GLU A 246 18.40 7.88 19.09
C GLU A 246 17.02 7.23 18.85
N GLY A 247 16.39 6.66 19.89
CA GLY A 247 15.20 5.81 19.71
C GLY A 247 14.31 5.75 20.93
#